data_AF-A0A101PV59-F1
#
_entry.id   AF-A0A101PV59-F1
#
_cell.length_a   1.000
_cell.length_b   1.000
_cell.length_c   1.000
_cell.angle_alpha   90.00
_cell.angle_beta   90.00
_cell.angle_gamma   90.00
#
_symmetry.space_group_name_H-M   'P 1'
#
loop_
_entity.id
_entity.type
_entity.pdbx_description
1 polymer ?
#
loop_
_entity_poly.entity_id
_entity_poly.type
_entity_poly.pdbx_seq_one_letter_code
_entity_poly.pdbx_strand_id
1 'polypeptide(L)'
;MRAVPGADGRRGTPPNAARPRLQRARELFGALGATAWERRAASELLAAGEAVDTSRPAWAERYDLTPREAEVTRLAAEGLSNQRIGWQLGMSHRTVASHLSRVFAKTGVSSRKHLPAALRA
;
A
#
# COMPACT_ATOMS: atom_id res chain seq x y z
N MET A 1 8.40 13.11 48.22
CA MET A 1 7.21 12.37 47.73
C MET A 1 7.09 12.63 46.24
N ARG A 2 7.29 11.60 45.40
CA ARG A 2 7.34 11.71 43.93
C ARG A 2 5.97 11.29 43.38
N ALA A 3 5.30 12.22 42.70
CA ALA A 3 3.98 11.98 42.10
C ALA A 3 4.08 11.01 40.91
N VAL A 4 3.19 10.02 40.88
CA VAL A 4 2.95 9.14 39.74
C VAL A 4 1.80 9.73 38.93
N PRO A 5 1.97 10.08 37.64
CA PRO A 5 0.84 10.39 36.77
C PRO A 5 0.27 9.10 36.18
N GLY A 6 -1.06 8.99 36.26
CA GLY A 6 -1.85 7.84 35.83
C GLY A 6 -1.75 7.55 34.34
N ALA A 7 -1.85 6.26 34.03
CA ALA A 7 -1.91 5.72 32.70
C ALA A 7 -3.27 6.04 32.04
N ASP A 8 -3.27 6.94 31.06
CA ASP A 8 -4.39 7.06 30.13
C ASP A 8 -4.32 5.90 29.12
N GLY A 9 -5.22 4.93 29.31
CA GLY A 9 -5.29 3.64 28.64
C GLY A 9 -5.94 3.68 27.26
N ARG A 10 -5.68 4.70 26.43
CA ARG A 10 -6.00 4.64 25.00
C ARG A 10 -4.76 4.35 24.17
N ARG A 11 -4.17 3.18 24.40
CA ARG A 11 -3.28 2.55 23.42
C ARG A 11 -4.14 2.09 22.25
N GLY A 12 -4.45 3.03 21.34
CA GLY A 12 -4.75 2.66 19.97
C GLY A 12 -3.62 1.75 19.53
N THR A 13 -3.95 0.52 19.16
CA THR A 13 -2.99 -0.38 18.52
C THR A 13 -2.27 0.42 17.44
N PRO A 14 -0.93 0.53 17.46
CA PRO A 14 -0.24 1.31 16.45
C PRO A 14 -0.69 0.77 15.07
N PRO A 15 -1.01 1.64 14.11
CA PRO A 15 -1.58 1.24 12.80
C PRO A 15 -0.69 0.28 11.99
N ASN A 16 0.51 -0.04 12.48
CA ASN A 16 1.42 -1.03 11.91
C ASN A 16 1.28 -2.47 12.47
N ALA A 17 0.60 -2.71 13.60
CA ALA A 17 0.63 -4.03 14.27
C ALA A 17 -0.37 -5.04 13.68
N ALA A 18 -1.38 -4.58 12.94
CA ALA A 18 -2.30 -5.44 12.21
C ALA A 18 -1.65 -6.04 10.95
N ARG A 19 -0.68 -5.34 10.37
CA ARG A 19 -0.11 -5.66 9.06
C ARG A 19 0.67 -6.98 9.02
N PRO A 20 1.59 -7.28 9.97
CA PRO A 20 2.26 -8.58 10.01
C PRO A 20 1.27 -9.75 10.18
N ARG A 21 0.18 -9.54 10.93
CA ARG A 21 -0.85 -10.55 11.17
C ARG A 21 -1.66 -10.84 9.89
N LEU A 22 -2.04 -9.79 9.16
CA LEU A 22 -2.78 -9.96 7.92
C LEU A 22 -1.91 -10.51 6.78
N GLN A 23 -0.61 -10.17 6.74
CA GLN A 23 0.38 -10.80 5.84
C GLN A 23 0.48 -12.29 6.12
N ARG A 24 0.62 -12.67 7.39
CA ARG A 24 0.69 -14.07 7.79
C ARG A 24 -0.60 -14.84 7.47
N ALA A 25 -1.76 -14.22 7.72
CA ALA A 25 -3.06 -14.81 7.39
C ALA A 25 -3.18 -15.08 5.88
N ARG A 26 -2.80 -14.11 5.05
CA ARG A 26 -2.80 -14.26 3.58
C ARG A 26 -1.92 -15.42 3.12
N GLU A 27 -0.69 -15.53 3.63
CA GLU A 27 0.22 -16.63 3.28
C GLU A 27 -0.38 -18.00 3.62
N LEU A 28 -0.94 -18.13 4.83
CA LEU A 28 -1.57 -19.36 5.28
C LEU A 28 -2.80 -19.72 4.42
N PHE A 29 -3.65 -18.74 4.11
CA PHE A 29 -4.80 -18.98 3.23
C PHE A 29 -4.39 -19.35 1.81
N GLY A 30 -3.33 -18.74 1.28
CA GLY A 30 -2.76 -19.10 -0.02
C GLY A 30 -2.23 -20.54 -0.03
N ALA A 31 -1.49 -20.95 1.01
CA ALA A 31 -0.97 -22.31 1.13
C ALA A 31 -2.07 -23.38 1.25
N LEU A 32 -3.22 -23.02 1.82
CA LEU A 32 -4.39 -23.89 1.97
C LEU A 32 -5.36 -23.86 0.77
N GLY A 33 -5.09 -23.04 -0.26
CA GLY A 33 -6.00 -22.85 -1.39
C GLY A 33 -7.31 -22.10 -1.04
N ALA A 34 -7.36 -21.45 0.12
CA ALA A 34 -8.52 -20.72 0.62
C ALA A 34 -8.65 -19.32 -0.03
N THR A 35 -8.90 -19.28 -1.34
CA THR A 35 -8.84 -18.06 -2.17
C THR A 35 -9.74 -16.91 -1.71
N ALA A 36 -10.93 -17.20 -1.17
CA ALA A 36 -11.82 -16.16 -0.63
C ALA A 36 -11.22 -15.46 0.60
N TRP A 37 -10.61 -16.23 1.50
CA TRP A 37 -9.98 -15.74 2.72
C TRP A 37 -8.64 -15.05 2.43
N GLU A 38 -7.88 -15.55 1.46
CA GLU A 38 -6.69 -14.88 0.94
C GLU A 38 -7.04 -13.48 0.40
N ARG A 39 -8.07 -13.39 -0.45
CA ARG A 39 -8.54 -12.10 -1.01
C ARG A 39 -9.00 -11.14 0.08
N ARG A 40 -9.69 -11.64 1.11
CA ARG A 40 -10.14 -10.82 2.24
C ARG A 40 -8.95 -10.30 3.05
N ALA A 41 -8.00 -11.15 3.42
CA ALA A 41 -6.78 -10.72 4.11
C ALA A 41 -5.97 -9.71 3.28
N ALA A 42 -5.92 -9.89 1.95
CA ALA A 42 -5.33 -8.92 1.05
C ALA A 42 -6.07 -7.58 1.04
N SER A 43 -7.40 -7.57 1.07
CA SER A 43 -8.21 -6.34 1.16
C SER A 43 -7.97 -5.58 2.47
N GLU A 44 -7.91 -6.30 3.59
CA GLU A 44 -7.64 -5.70 4.90
C GLU A 44 -6.19 -5.16 4.99
N LEU A 45 -5.22 -5.83 4.35
CA LEU A 45 -3.85 -5.32 4.23
C LEU A 45 -3.77 -4.03 3.42
N LEU A 46 -4.59 -3.90 2.38
CA LEU A 46 -4.69 -2.70 1.58
C LEU A 46 -5.26 -1.55 2.42
N ALA A 47 -6.39 -1.78 3.10
CA ALA A 47 -7.01 -0.79 3.98
C ALA A 47 -6.06 -0.35 5.12
N ALA A 48 -5.34 -1.29 5.74
CA ALA A 48 -4.35 -0.98 6.78
C ALA A 48 -3.10 -0.25 6.23
N GLY A 49 -2.83 -0.33 4.93
CA GLY A 49 -1.73 0.35 4.24
C GLY A 49 -2.08 1.73 3.69
N GLU A 50 -3.36 2.11 3.66
CA GLU A 50 -3.86 3.42 3.20
C GLU A 50 -3.81 4.50 4.30
N ALA A 51 -3.63 4.10 5.57
CA ALA A 51 -3.63 5.01 6.72
C ALA A 51 -2.30 5.77 6.96
N VAL A 52 -1.41 5.91 5.96
CA VAL A 52 -0.11 6.58 6.13
C VAL A 52 0.05 7.75 5.16
N ASP A 53 0.26 8.92 5.77
CA ASP A 53 0.67 10.24 5.25
C ASP A 53 -0.37 11.07 4.46
N THR A 54 -0.63 12.28 4.97
CA THR A 54 -1.71 13.20 4.61
C THR A 54 -1.30 14.30 3.63
N SER A 55 -0.06 14.34 3.15
CA SER A 55 0.36 15.27 2.10
C SER A 55 0.57 14.53 0.77
N ARG A 56 -0.51 14.36 -0.01
CA ARG A 56 -0.42 13.77 -1.35
C ARG A 56 0.25 14.76 -2.31
N PRO A 57 1.13 14.30 -3.22
CA PRO A 57 1.63 15.17 -4.28
C PRO A 57 0.49 15.55 -5.23
N ALA A 58 0.54 16.74 -5.83
CA ALA A 58 -0.54 17.27 -6.67
C ALA A 58 -0.97 16.33 -7.82
N TRP A 59 -0.03 15.60 -8.42
CA TRP A 59 -0.35 14.60 -9.44
C TRP A 59 -1.14 13.40 -8.89
N ALA A 60 -0.93 13.02 -7.62
CA ALA A 60 -1.69 11.94 -6.99
C ALA A 60 -3.11 12.39 -6.66
N GLU A 61 -3.30 13.68 -6.33
CA GLU A 61 -4.64 14.28 -6.19
C GLU A 61 -5.36 14.33 -7.53
N ARG A 62 -4.69 14.77 -8.60
CA ARG A 62 -5.27 14.85 -9.95
C ARG A 62 -5.90 13.54 -10.42
N TYR A 63 -5.23 12.42 -10.17
CA TYR A 63 -5.68 11.10 -10.63
C TYR A 63 -6.41 10.29 -9.55
N ASP A 64 -6.79 10.94 -8.46
CA ASP A 64 -7.39 10.31 -7.28
C ASP A 64 -6.68 9.01 -6.84
N LEU A 65 -5.36 9.05 -6.79
CA LEU A 65 -4.54 7.91 -6.36
C LEU A 65 -4.53 7.82 -4.84
N THR A 66 -4.76 6.62 -4.31
CA THR A 66 -4.56 6.40 -2.87
C THR A 66 -3.10 6.68 -2.48
N PRO A 67 -2.78 6.97 -1.20
CA PRO A 67 -1.40 7.18 -0.76
C PRO A 67 -0.47 6.04 -1.21
N ARG A 68 -0.99 4.81 -1.19
CA ARG A 68 -0.24 3.65 -1.62
C ARG A 68 -0.06 3.54 -3.12
N GLU A 69 -1.09 3.87 -3.89
CA GLU A 69 -0.98 3.96 -5.35
C GLU A 69 0.02 5.03 -5.76
N ALA A 70 0.04 6.18 -5.08
CA ALA A 70 1.03 7.22 -5.29
C ALA A 70 2.45 6.72 -5.01
N GLU A 71 2.70 6.05 -3.89
CA GLU A 71 4.03 5.53 -3.58
C GLU A 71 4.53 4.49 -4.60
N VAL A 72 3.66 3.56 -5.01
CA VAL A 72 3.96 2.59 -6.08
C VAL A 72 4.23 3.32 -7.41
N THR A 73 3.45 4.34 -7.72
CA THR A 73 3.55 5.11 -8.98
C THR A 73 4.85 5.89 -9.05
N ARG A 74 5.26 6.53 -7.95
CA ARG A 74 6.53 7.27 -7.85
C ARG A 74 7.72 6.36 -8.13
N LEU A 75 7.83 5.23 -7.41
CA LEU A 75 8.91 4.25 -7.61
C LEU A 75 8.84 3.61 -9.01
N ALA A 76 7.63 3.46 -9.56
CA ALA A 76 7.48 2.94 -10.91
C ALA A 76 7.98 3.94 -11.97
N ALA A 77 7.69 5.22 -11.80
CA ALA A 77 8.19 6.30 -12.66
C ALA A 77 9.72 6.46 -12.55
N GLU A 78 10.31 6.17 -11.40
CA GLU A 78 11.77 6.10 -11.19
C GLU A 78 12.44 4.86 -11.85
N GLY A 79 11.65 3.92 -12.38
CA GLY A 79 12.18 2.76 -13.11
C GLY A 79 12.40 1.48 -12.30
N LEU A 80 12.00 1.43 -11.02
CA LEU A 80 12.18 0.22 -10.18
C LEU A 80 11.26 -0.94 -10.58
N SER A 81 11.79 -2.14 -10.81
CA SER A 81 10.95 -3.32 -11.11
C SER A 81 9.92 -3.62 -10.01
N ASN A 82 8.82 -4.31 -10.35
CA ASN A 82 7.79 -4.66 -9.37
C ASN A 82 8.34 -5.48 -8.18
N GLN A 83 9.41 -6.25 -8.41
CA GLN A 83 10.12 -6.97 -7.35
C GLN A 83 10.85 -6.01 -6.40
N ARG A 84 11.58 -5.02 -6.93
CA ARG A 84 12.28 -4.01 -6.11
C ARG A 84 11.30 -3.11 -5.36
N ILE A 85 10.23 -2.67 -6.03
CA ILE A 85 9.14 -1.92 -5.38
C ILE A 85 8.53 -2.75 -4.26
N GLY A 86 8.22 -4.02 -4.53
CA GLY A 86 7.66 -4.92 -3.54
C GLY A 86 8.57 -5.07 -2.32
N TRP A 87 9.87 -5.26 -2.54
CA TRP A 87 10.87 -5.32 -1.48
C TRP A 87 10.90 -4.03 -0.65
N GLN A 88 11.01 -2.86 -1.28
CA GLN A 88 11.09 -1.57 -0.60
C GLN A 88 9.82 -1.23 0.19
N LEU A 89 8.67 -1.66 -0.31
CA LEU A 89 7.37 -1.34 0.26
C LEU A 89 6.80 -2.45 1.16
N GLY A 90 7.49 -3.58 1.33
CA GLY A 90 6.99 -4.72 2.08
C GLY A 90 5.72 -5.35 1.46
N MET A 91 5.73 -5.54 0.14
CA MET A 91 4.64 -6.13 -0.65
C MET A 91 5.16 -7.20 -1.60
N SER A 92 4.30 -8.14 -2.02
CA SER A 92 4.67 -9.04 -3.11
C SER A 92 4.62 -8.33 -4.47
N HIS A 93 5.45 -8.76 -5.42
CA HIS A 93 5.45 -8.22 -6.78
C HIS A 93 4.08 -8.28 -7.46
N ARG A 94 3.24 -9.28 -7.08
CA ARG A 94 1.88 -9.44 -7.62
C ARG A 94 0.95 -8.34 -7.10
N THR A 95 1.10 -7.97 -5.83
CA THR A 95 0.33 -6.86 -5.27
C THR A 95 0.77 -5.53 -5.90
N VAL A 96 2.07 -5.33 -6.14
CA VAL A 96 2.55 -4.16 -6.91
C VAL A 96 1.95 -4.10 -8.32
N ALA A 97 1.92 -5.23 -9.03
CA ALA A 97 1.28 -5.30 -10.36
C ALA A 97 -0.21 -4.94 -10.31
N SER A 98 -0.92 -5.39 -9.26
CA SER A 98 -2.33 -5.04 -9.04
C SER A 98 -2.53 -3.54 -8.78
N HIS A 99 -1.65 -2.90 -7.99
CA HIS A 99 -1.69 -1.44 -7.83
C HIS A 99 -1.46 -0.71 -9.15
N LEU A 100 -0.43 -1.11 -9.91
CA LEU A 100 -0.13 -0.49 -11.20
C LEU A 100 -1.29 -0.62 -12.20
N SER A 101 -1.99 -1.76 -12.21
CA SER A 101 -3.18 -1.93 -13.07
C SER A 101 -4.28 -0.92 -12.73
N ARG A 102 -4.53 -0.64 -11.44
CA ARG A 102 -5.50 0.39 -11.02
C ARG A 102 -5.01 1.80 -11.36
N VAL A 103 -3.72 2.08 -11.14
CA VAL A 103 -3.10 3.35 -11.51
C VAL A 103 -3.23 3.61 -13.00
N PHE A 104 -2.99 2.62 -13.86
CA PHE A 104 -3.13 2.76 -15.31
C PHE A 104 -4.57 3.07 -15.72
N ALA A 105 -5.55 2.43 -15.07
CA ALA A 105 -6.96 2.76 -15.29
C ALA A 105 -7.30 4.20 -14.86
N LYS A 106 -6.77 4.66 -13.73
CA LYS A 106 -7.02 6.02 -13.20
C LYS A 106 -6.30 7.13 -13.98
N THR A 107 -5.07 6.87 -14.42
CA THR A 107 -4.21 7.85 -15.11
C THR A 107 -4.40 7.86 -16.62
N GLY A 108 -5.08 6.85 -17.18
CA GLY A 108 -5.27 6.69 -18.62
C GLY A 108 -4.01 6.27 -19.39
N VAL A 109 -2.90 5.98 -18.70
CA VAL A 109 -1.66 5.55 -19.36
C VAL A 109 -1.69 4.06 -19.69
N SER A 110 -1.29 3.72 -20.91
CA SER A 110 -1.22 2.34 -21.39
C SER A 110 0.06 1.60 -20.97
N SER A 111 1.07 2.33 -20.49
CA SER A 111 2.38 1.77 -20.19
C SER A 111 3.07 2.49 -19.06
N ARG A 112 3.82 1.72 -18.27
CA ARG A 112 4.74 2.20 -17.25
C ARG A 112 5.69 3.29 -17.75
N LYS A 113 6.13 3.20 -19.02
CA LYS A 113 7.04 4.17 -19.64
C LYS A 113 6.43 5.59 -19.73
N HIS A 114 5.11 5.70 -19.69
CA HIS A 114 4.40 6.98 -19.78
C HIS A 114 4.12 7.59 -18.40
N LEU A 115 4.36 6.87 -17.30
CA LEU A 115 4.15 7.39 -15.95
C LEU A 115 4.92 8.70 -15.71
N PRO A 116 6.24 8.82 -16.01
CA PRO A 116 6.97 10.05 -15.75
C PRO A 116 6.40 11.28 -16.47
N ALA A 117 5.81 11.08 -17.66
CA ALA A 117 5.15 12.15 -18.40
C ALA A 117 3.82 12.54 -17.73
N ALA A 118 3.00 11.54 -17.36
CA ALA A 118 1.73 11.77 -16.67
C ALA A 118 1.90 12.49 -15.32
N LEU A 119 3.00 12.24 -14.60
CA LEU A 119 3.28 12.91 -13.32
C LEU A 119 3.69 14.39 -13.46
N ARG A 120 4.10 14.83 -14.65
CA ARG A 120 4.57 16.20 -14.95
C ARG A 120 3.54 17.07 -15.66
N ALA A 121 2.53 16.44 -16.27
CA ALA A 121 1.35 17.14 -16.78
C ALA A 121 0.71 17.97 -15.65
#